data_AF-A0AAE5U127-F1
#
_entry.id   AF-A0AAE5U127-F1
#
_cell.length_a   1.000
_cell.length_b   1.000
_cell.length_c   1.000
_cell.angle_alpha   90.00
_cell.angle_beta   90.00
_cell.angle_gamma   90.00
#
_symmetry.space_group_name_H-M   'P 1'
#
loop_
_entity.id
_entity.type
_entity.pdbx_description
1 polymer ?
#
loop_
_entity_poly.entity_id
_entity_poly.type
_entity_poly.pdbx_seq_one_letter_code
_entity_poly.pdbx_strand_id
1 'polypeptide(L)' 'MSEEDRNPREQDEMSANIVTIPKDGELRRFFERLRAAGTLTVNDGGHEFSVKISRSQMTNEARDFLARGGPISE' A
#
# COMPACT_ATOMS: atom_id res chain seq x y z
N MET A 1 26.37 23.30 -14.11
CA MET A 1 26.44 21.98 -13.43
C MET A 1 26.09 22.23 -11.99
N SER A 2 24.90 21.80 -11.58
CA SER A 2 24.54 21.67 -10.16
C SER A 2 23.87 20.31 -10.07
N GLU A 3 24.63 19.34 -9.58
CA GLU A 3 24.15 18.00 -9.30
C GLU A 3 23.22 18.11 -8.09
N GLU A 4 21.91 18.07 -8.38
CA GLU A 4 20.88 17.98 -7.37
C GLU A 4 20.93 16.57 -6.79
N ASP A 5 21.59 16.46 -5.64
CA ASP A 5 21.79 15.26 -4.84
C ASP A 5 20.43 14.76 -4.34
N ARG A 6 19.71 14.07 -5.23
CA ARG A 6 18.47 13.37 -4.89
C ARG A 6 18.85 12.18 -4.02
N ASN A 7 18.79 12.37 -2.71
CA ASN A 7 18.98 11.32 -1.70
C ASN A 7 18.16 10.07 -2.05
N PRO A 8 18.78 8.97 -2.54
CA PRO A 8 18.05 7.79 -3.00
C PRO A 8 17.49 6.93 -1.85
N ARG A 9 17.85 7.25 -0.60
CA ARG A 9 17.66 6.36 0.55
C ARG A 9 16.22 6.31 1.06
N GLU A 10 15.43 7.36 0.83
CA GLU A 10 14.05 7.41 1.37
C GLU A 10 13.03 6.61 0.53
N GLN A 11 13.33 6.33 -0.75
CA GLN A 11 12.44 5.55 -1.62
C GLN A 11 12.58 4.03 -1.44
N ASP A 12 13.75 3.59 -0.96
CA ASP A 12 14.07 2.16 -0.84
C ASP A 12 13.36 1.51 0.36
N GLU A 13 13.26 2.23 1.49
CA GLU A 13 12.62 1.70 2.71
C GLU A 13 11.09 1.60 2.60
N MET A 14 10.44 2.52 1.88
CA MET A 14 8.98 2.53 1.74
C MET A 14 8.47 1.46 0.77
N SER A 15 9.33 0.98 -0.14
CA SER A 15 9.01 -0.02 -1.16
C SER A 15 9.10 -1.46 -0.64
N ALA A 16 9.85 -1.70 0.43
CA ALA A 16 10.07 -3.04 0.98
C ALA A 16 8.79 -3.74 1.49
N ASN A 17 7.74 -2.98 1.79
CA ASN A 17 6.47 -3.50 2.32
C ASN A 17 5.34 -3.57 1.28
N ILE A 18 5.62 -3.26 0.01
CA ILE A 18 4.61 -3.26 -1.06
C ILE A 18 4.74 -4.54 -1.88
N VAL A 19 3.75 -5.44 -1.74
CA VAL A 19 3.67 -6.65 -2.57
C VAL A 19 2.77 -6.40 -3.78
N THR A 20 3.35 -6.51 -4.98
CA THR A 20 2.57 -6.46 -6.22
C THR A 20 1.94 -7.83 -6.48
N ILE A 21 0.60 -7.87 -6.48
CA ILE A 21 -0.14 -9.10 -6.75
C ILE A 21 -0.27 -9.27 -8.27
N PRO A 22 0.26 -10.37 -8.86
CA PRO A 22 0.12 -10.63 -10.28
C PRO A 22 -1.36 -10.81 -10.67
N LYS A 23 -1.67 -10.64 -11.97
CA LYS A 23 -3.05 -10.75 -12.47
C LYS A 23 -3.61 -12.17 -12.36
N ASP A 24 -2.74 -13.17 -12.26
CA ASP A 24 -3.07 -14.58 -12.18
C ASP A 24 -2.47 -15.20 -10.91
N GLY A 25 -2.98 -16.37 -10.52
CA GLY A 25 -2.47 -17.13 -9.38
C GLY A 25 -3.35 -17.09 -8.13
N GLU A 26 -2.88 -17.78 -7.09
CA GLU A 26 -3.68 -18.06 -5.90
C GLU A 26 -3.94 -16.81 -5.05
N LEU A 27 -2.94 -15.94 -4.90
CA LEU A 27 -3.11 -14.66 -4.20
C LEU A 27 -4.19 -13.80 -4.85
N ARG A 28 -4.23 -13.75 -6.19
CA ARG A 28 -5.27 -13.01 -6.91
C ARG A 28 -6.66 -13.54 -6.55
N ARG A 29 -6.85 -14.86 -6.64
CA ARG A 29 -8.12 -15.53 -6.33
C ARG A 29 -8.53 -15.33 -4.87
N PHE A 30 -7.57 -15.37 -3.96
CA PHE A 30 -7.80 -15.07 -2.54
C PHE A 30 -8.35 -13.65 -2.35
N PHE A 31 -7.69 -12.65 -2.93
CA PHE A 31 -8.16 -11.26 -2.84
C PHE A 31 -9.51 -11.04 -3.52
N GLU A 32 -9.82 -11.75 -4.60
CA GLU A 32 -11.14 -11.69 -5.23
C GLU A 32 -12.23 -12.26 -4.33
N ARG A 33 -12.00 -13.41 -3.69
CA ARG A 33 -12.92 -13.96 -2.68
C ARG A 33 -13.08 -13.00 -1.50
N LEU A 34 -11.98 -12.43 -1.03
CA LEU A 34 -11.99 -11.50 0.10
C LEU A 34 -12.77 -10.21 -0.22
N ARG A 35 -12.64 -9.69 -1.44
CA ARG A 35 -13.46 -8.54 -1.89
C ARG A 35 -14.95 -8.89 -1.96
N ALA A 36 -15.28 -10.10 -2.43
CA ALA A 36 -16.66 -10.54 -2.55
C ALA A 36 -17.32 -10.80 -1.19
N ALA A 37 -16.59 -11.40 -0.25
CA ALA A 37 -17.09 -11.73 1.10
C ALA A 37 -16.99 -10.56 2.08
N GLY A 38 -16.09 -9.60 1.84
CA GLY A 38 -15.78 -8.48 2.73
C GLY A 38 -14.90 -8.85 3.94
N THR A 39 -15.02 -10.08 4.45
CA THR A 39 -14.16 -10.63 5.51
C THR A 39 -13.98 -12.12 5.27
N LEU A 40 -12.76 -12.62 5.48
CA LEU A 40 -12.47 -14.06 5.44
C LEU A 40 -11.77 -14.50 6.71
N THR A 41 -12.16 -15.65 7.22
CA THR A 41 -11.41 -16.37 8.24
C THR A 41 -10.36 -17.24 7.55
N VAL A 42 -9.09 -17.08 7.92
CA VAL A 42 -7.94 -17.84 7.41
C VAL A 42 -7.37 -18.66 8.54
N ASN A 43 -7.18 -19.96 8.32
CA ASN A 43 -6.48 -20.82 9.26
C ASN A 43 -5.07 -21.08 8.73
N ASP A 44 -4.06 -20.84 9.56
CA ASP A 44 -2.67 -21.16 9.27
C ASP A 44 -2.03 -21.85 10.48
N GLY A 45 -1.62 -23.10 10.32
CA GLY A 45 -0.93 -23.87 11.35
C GLY A 45 -1.69 -24.01 12.68
N GLY A 46 -3.02 -23.93 12.68
CA GLY A 46 -3.85 -23.96 13.89
C GLY A 46 -4.16 -22.58 14.48
N HIS A 47 -3.67 -21.50 13.88
CA HIS A 47 -4.05 -20.14 14.21
C HIS A 47 -5.13 -19.63 13.26
N GLU A 48 -6.12 -18.93 13.80
CA GLU A 48 -7.22 -18.37 13.03
C GLU A 48 -7.11 -16.84 12.96
N PHE A 49 -7.22 -16.31 11.74
CA PHE A 49 -7.12 -14.89 11.44
C PHE A 49 -8.37 -14.40 10.73
N SER A 50 -8.94 -13.28 11.18
CA SER A 50 -9.98 -12.56 10.43
C SER A 50 -9.31 -11.52 9.52
N VAL A 51 -9.29 -11.78 8.21
CA VAL A 51 -8.70 -10.89 7.21
C VAL A 51 -9.77 -9.99 6.59
N LYS A 52 -9.48 -8.69 6.49
CA LYS A 52 -10.35 -7.67 5.85
C LYS A 52 -9.51 -6.76 4.96
N ILE A 53 -10.09 -6.29 3.86
CA ILE A 53 -9.46 -5.29 3.00
C ILE A 53 -9.88 -3.89 3.46
N SER A 54 -8.90 -3.08 3.84
CA SER A 54 -9.06 -1.64 3.97
C SER A 54 -8.33 -0.98 2.81
N ARG A 55 -9.02 -0.11 2.07
CA ARG A 55 -8.34 0.72 1.07
C ARG A 55 -7.40 1.67 1.81
N SER A 56 -6.19 1.83 1.31
CA SER A 56 -5.37 2.97 1.69
C SER A 56 -6.12 4.23 1.23
N GLN A 57 -6.79 4.90 2.16
CA GLN A 57 -7.30 6.24 1.89
C GLN A 57 -6.10 7.19 1.89
N MET A 58 -6.15 8.19 1.01
CA MET A 58 -5.17 9.28 1.03
C MET A 58 -5.08 9.79 2.47
N THR A 59 -3.90 9.71 3.07
CA THR A 59 -3.73 10.10 4.46
C THR A 59 -4.16 11.56 4.61
N ASN A 60 -4.69 11.94 5.78
CA ASN A 60 -5.11 13.33 6.00
C ASN A 60 -3.92 14.28 5.77
N GLU A 61 -2.70 13.82 6.06
CA GLU A 61 -1.45 14.52 5.80
C GLU A 61 -1.21 14.75 4.30
N ALA A 62 -1.43 13.74 3.45
CA ALA A 62 -1.32 13.88 1.99
C ALA A 62 -2.40 14.81 1.42
N ARG A 63 -3.61 14.77 2.00
CA ARG A 63 -4.70 15.67 1.64
C ARG A 63 -4.41 17.12 2.05
N ASP A 64 -3.85 17.34 3.23
CA ASP A 64 -3.48 18.65 3.74
C ASP A 64 -2.24 19.21 3.03
N PHE A 65 -1.33 18.35 2.56
CA PHE A 65 -0.20 18.74 1.71
C PHE A 65 -0.68 19.25 0.34
N LEU A 66 -1.60 18.54 -0.30
CA LEU A 66 -2.21 18.97 -1.56
C LEU A 66 -3.07 20.23 -1.38
N ALA A 67 -3.82 20.34 -0.27
CA ALA A 67 -4.63 21.52 0.04
C ALA A 67 -3.79 22.78 0.29
N ARG A 68 -2.55 22.64 0.75
CA ARG A 68 -1.61 23.76 0.97
C ARG A 68 -0.85 24.20 -0.28
N GLY A 69 -1.17 23.65 -1.45
CA GLY A 69 -0.63 24.10 -2.74
C GLY A 69 0.59 23.32 -3.24
N GLY A 70 0.95 22.19 -2.59
CA GLY A 70 2.15 21.43 -2.97
C GLY A 70 3.46 22.16 -2.62
N PRO A 71 4.62 21.61 -3.00
CA PRO A 71 5.89 22.26 -2.74
C PRO A 71 5.94 23.59 -3.51
N ILE A 72 6.15 24.69 -2.78
CA ILE A 72 6.53 25.97 -3.36
C ILE A 72 7.84 25.76 -4.12
N SER A 73 7.77 25.81 -5.45
CA SER A 73 8.98 25.91 -6.27
C SER A 73 9.68 27.22 -5.89
N GLU A 74 10.86 27.10 -5.28
CA GLU A 74 11.83 28.20 -5.21
C GLU A 74 12.44 28.50 -6.59
#